data_AF-A0A367RNI3-F1
#
_entry.id   AF-A0A367RNI3-F1
#
_cell.length_a   1.000
_cell.length_b   1.000
_cell.length_c   1.000
_cell.angle_alpha   90.00
_cell.angle_beta   90.00
_cell.angle_gamma   90.00
#
_symmetry.space_group_name_H-M   'P 1'
#
loop_
_entity.id
_entity.type
_entity.pdbx_description
1 polymer ?
#
loop_
_entity_poly.entity_id
_entity_poly.type
_entity_poly.pdbx_seq_one_letter_code
_entity_poly.pdbx_strand_id
1 'polypeptide(L)'
;MKTNSSSPLKLIVWQPCRWEKKYLDISTNALVDPTFYQQPIYSWEPFGDPFGSVTSSEQTQRLREELVENFTLGIKPEKRGIEQLQQVIQVIDEILSNDESSWSDSEELGLLSRRLSNSDTVNLRQHQLLALRQHIQWVCDTFVSVPDVNVSLH
;
A
#
# COMPACT_ATOMS: atom_id res chain seq x y z
N MET A 1 -0.46 7.60 -27.88
CA MET A 1 0.32 6.57 -27.17
C MET A 1 -0.27 6.45 -25.77
N LYS A 2 -0.75 5.26 -25.38
CA LYS A 2 -1.24 5.02 -24.01
C LYS A 2 -0.05 4.58 -23.17
N THR A 3 0.41 5.43 -22.27
CA THR A 3 1.27 5.00 -21.16
C THR A 3 0.32 4.42 -20.11
N ASN A 4 0.19 3.09 -20.10
CA ASN A 4 -0.39 2.40 -18.94
C ASN A 4 0.60 2.57 -17.77
N SER A 5 0.54 3.69 -17.07
CA SER A 5 1.23 3.88 -15.80
C SER A 5 0.34 3.30 -14.70
N SER A 6 0.16 1.97 -14.68
CA SER A 6 -0.24 1.33 -13.43
C SER A 6 0.89 1.63 -12.45
N SER A 7 0.55 2.23 -11.32
CA SER A 7 1.53 2.34 -10.25
C SER A 7 2.04 0.94 -9.92
N PRO A 8 3.36 0.71 -9.82
CA PRO A 8 3.86 -0.59 -9.44
C PRO A 8 3.41 -0.97 -8.03
N LEU A 9 3.10 0.01 -7.18
CA LEU A 9 2.84 -0.20 -5.77
C LEU A 9 1.54 -0.99 -5.52
N LYS A 10 1.66 -2.18 -4.94
CA LYS A 10 0.55 -2.98 -4.45
C LYS A 10 0.73 -3.32 -2.98
N LEU A 11 -0.16 -2.80 -2.15
CA LEU A 11 -0.25 -3.15 -0.73
C LEU A 11 -1.12 -4.38 -0.57
N ILE A 12 -0.64 -5.38 0.17
CA ILE A 12 -1.42 -6.56 0.56
C ILE A 12 -1.27 -6.77 2.07
N VAL A 13 -2.40 -6.97 2.74
CA VAL A 13 -2.44 -7.36 4.15
C VAL A 13 -2.69 -8.86 4.23
N TRP A 14 -1.87 -9.53 5.02
CA TRP A 14 -1.87 -10.97 5.21
C TRP A 14 -2.24 -11.32 6.65
N GLN A 15 -2.88 -12.46 6.83
CA GLN A 15 -3.06 -13.08 8.15
C GLN A 15 -2.75 -14.59 8.06
N PRO A 16 -2.44 -15.24 9.19
CA PRO A 16 -2.36 -16.70 9.23
C PRO A 16 -3.67 -17.37 8.78
N CYS A 17 -3.54 -18.47 8.06
CA CYS A 17 -4.67 -19.30 7.67
C CYS A 17 -5.36 -19.88 8.92
N ARG A 18 -6.69 -19.75 8.97
CA ARG A 18 -7.54 -20.35 10.01
C ARG A 18 -8.26 -21.55 9.44
N TRP A 19 -7.53 -22.64 9.24
CA TRP A 19 -8.11 -23.88 8.75
C TRP A 19 -8.86 -24.60 9.88
N GLU A 20 -10.15 -24.85 9.68
CA GLU A 20 -10.98 -25.59 10.66
C GLU A 20 -10.66 -27.09 10.68
N LYS A 21 -10.08 -27.60 9.58
CA LYS A 21 -9.74 -29.01 9.41
C LYS A 21 -8.24 -29.22 9.58
N LYS A 22 -7.87 -30.39 10.10
CA LYS A 22 -6.49 -30.85 10.13
C LYS A 22 -6.13 -31.39 8.74
N TYR A 23 -5.03 -30.89 8.18
CA TYR A 23 -4.50 -31.33 6.90
C TYR A 23 -3.21 -32.11 7.13
N LEU A 24 -2.90 -33.04 6.21
CA LEU A 24 -1.67 -33.82 6.23
C LEU A 24 -0.76 -33.32 5.10
N ASP A 25 0.49 -33.05 5.42
CA ASP A 25 1.51 -32.76 4.42
C ASP A 25 2.00 -34.09 3.83
N ILE A 26 1.78 -34.28 2.53
CA ILE A 26 2.13 -35.52 1.82
C ILE A 26 3.66 -35.67 1.72
N SER A 27 4.42 -34.58 1.75
CA SER A 27 5.88 -34.60 1.62
C SER A 27 6.58 -35.02 2.91
N THR A 28 6.05 -34.62 4.07
CA THR A 28 6.63 -34.90 5.39
C THR A 28 5.87 -35.97 6.17
N ASN A 29 4.69 -36.39 5.67
CA ASN A 29 3.76 -37.32 6.32
C ASN A 29 3.38 -36.86 7.75
N ALA A 30 3.34 -35.55 7.98
CA ALA A 30 3.04 -34.92 9.25
C ALA A 30 1.75 -34.07 9.18
N LEU A 31 1.19 -33.71 10.33
CA LEU A 31 0.11 -32.73 10.37
C LEU A 31 0.64 -31.37 9.95
N VAL A 32 -0.09 -30.71 9.05
CA VAL A 32 0.21 -29.35 8.64
C VAL A 32 -0.10 -28.41 9.80
N ASP A 33 0.86 -27.56 10.14
CA ASP A 33 0.59 -26.40 10.98
C ASP A 33 0.06 -25.26 10.10
N PRO A 34 -1.24 -24.90 10.22
CA PRO A 34 -1.87 -23.90 9.37
C PRO A 34 -1.31 -22.49 9.59
N THR A 35 -0.61 -22.24 10.70
CA THR A 35 -0.03 -20.92 11.01
C THR A 35 1.13 -20.56 10.09
N PHE A 36 1.79 -21.55 9.47
CA PHE A 36 2.81 -21.32 8.44
C PHE A 36 2.25 -20.74 7.14
N TYR A 37 0.95 -20.91 6.90
CA TYR A 37 0.30 -20.43 5.69
C TYR A 37 -0.32 -19.07 5.95
N GLN A 38 -0.16 -18.18 4.98
CA GLN A 38 -0.71 -16.83 5.03
C GLN A 38 -1.78 -16.71 3.94
N GLN A 39 -2.85 -15.99 4.25
CA GLN A 39 -3.90 -15.66 3.30
C GLN A 39 -4.06 -14.13 3.19
N PRO A 40 -4.27 -13.60 1.98
CA PRO A 40 -4.51 -12.17 1.81
C PRO A 40 -5.94 -11.85 2.27
N ILE A 41 -6.08 -10.84 3.12
CA ILE A 41 -7.38 -10.35 3.60
C ILE A 41 -7.75 -8.99 3.03
N TYR A 42 -6.77 -8.28 2.50
CA TYR A 42 -6.94 -6.99 1.88
C TYR A 42 -5.86 -6.77 0.84
N SER A 43 -6.23 -6.09 -0.24
CA SER A 43 -5.30 -5.63 -1.26
C SER A 43 -5.72 -4.27 -1.78
N TRP A 44 -4.75 -3.40 -1.98
CA TRP A 44 -4.96 -2.06 -2.52
C TRP A 44 -3.83 -1.69 -3.46
N GLU A 45 -4.19 -0.97 -4.52
CA GLU A 45 -3.29 -0.42 -5.52
C GLU A 45 -3.68 1.06 -5.70
N PRO A 46 -2.74 2.02 -5.59
CA PRO A 46 -3.03 3.41 -5.85
C PRO A 46 -3.24 3.63 -7.35
N PHE A 47 -4.11 4.59 -7.66
CA PHE A 47 -4.26 5.09 -9.01
C PHE A 47 -3.12 6.07 -9.31
N GLY A 48 -2.22 5.67 -10.21
CA GLY A 48 -1.04 6.45 -10.56
C GLY A 48 0.03 6.46 -9.45
N ASP A 49 1.11 7.21 -9.68
CA ASP A 49 2.27 7.24 -8.76
C ASP A 49 1.89 7.83 -7.38
N PRO A 50 1.90 7.05 -6.29
CA PRO A 50 1.57 7.57 -4.96
C PRO A 50 2.62 8.57 -4.44
N PHE A 51 3.81 8.59 -5.04
CA PHE A 51 4.90 9.51 -4.71
C PHE A 51 4.89 10.78 -5.57
N GLY A 52 3.98 10.89 -6.55
CA GLY A 52 3.99 11.97 -7.54
C GLY A 52 3.79 13.38 -6.97
N SER A 53 3.34 13.48 -5.71
CA SER A 53 3.27 14.76 -4.98
C SER A 53 4.58 15.17 -4.32
N VAL A 54 5.58 14.29 -4.16
CA VAL A 54 6.84 14.61 -3.48
C VAL A 54 7.77 15.35 -4.44
N THR A 55 8.25 16.53 -4.04
CA THR A 55 9.09 17.38 -4.90
C THR A 55 10.57 17.07 -4.77
N SER A 56 11.01 16.57 -3.61
CA SER A 56 12.40 16.19 -3.34
C SER A 56 12.69 14.76 -3.76
N SER A 57 13.65 14.56 -4.68
CA SER A 57 14.07 13.22 -5.11
C SER A 57 14.65 12.38 -3.97
N GLU A 58 15.33 13.03 -3.02
CA GLU A 58 15.89 12.39 -1.83
C GLU A 58 14.79 11.84 -0.92
N GLN A 59 13.76 12.66 -0.65
CA GLN A 59 12.60 12.22 0.14
C GLN A 59 11.78 11.15 -0.56
N THR A 60 11.62 11.25 -1.89
CA THR A 60 10.97 10.20 -2.68
C THR A 60 11.69 8.87 -2.54
N GLN A 61 13.03 8.88 -2.59
CA GLN A 61 13.83 7.67 -2.42
C GLN A 61 13.72 7.13 -0.98
N ARG A 62 13.87 8.00 0.04
CA ARG A 62 13.69 7.62 1.45
C ARG A 62 12.32 7.00 1.72
N LEU A 63 11.26 7.61 1.21
CA LEU A 63 9.89 7.11 1.36
C LEU A 63 9.69 5.77 0.63
N ARG A 64 10.31 5.59 -0.54
CA ARG A 64 10.27 4.32 -1.27
C ARG A 64 11.00 3.22 -0.51
N GLU A 65 12.17 3.48 0.06
CA GLU A 65 12.90 2.51 0.88
C GLU A 65 12.05 2.07 2.08
N GLU A 66 11.48 3.04 2.80
CA GLU A 66 10.65 2.77 3.98
C GLU A 66 9.35 2.03 3.65
N LEU A 67 8.70 2.36 2.53
CA LEU A 67 7.40 1.80 2.18
C LEU A 67 7.49 0.52 1.35
N VAL A 68 8.51 0.37 0.51
CA VAL A 68 8.64 -0.78 -0.40
C VAL A 68 9.67 -1.77 0.11
N GLU A 69 10.90 -1.33 0.36
CA GLU A 69 12.02 -2.24 0.66
C GLU A 69 11.79 -2.99 1.98
N ASN A 70 11.37 -2.26 3.02
CA ASN A 70 11.04 -2.82 4.33
C ASN A 70 9.83 -3.75 4.32
N PHE A 71 8.99 -3.70 3.28
CA PHE A 71 7.77 -4.51 3.16
C PHE A 71 7.83 -5.56 2.04
N THR A 72 9.00 -5.80 1.46
CA THR A 72 9.16 -6.83 0.41
C THR A 72 8.87 -8.25 0.94
N LEU A 73 8.33 -9.11 0.06
CA LEU A 73 8.03 -10.51 0.41
C LEU A 73 9.24 -11.34 0.85
N GLY A 74 10.46 -10.90 0.53
CA GLY A 74 11.70 -11.54 1.00
C GLY A 74 11.97 -11.36 2.49
N ILE A 75 11.34 -10.37 3.13
CA ILE A 75 11.45 -10.12 4.56
C ILE A 75 10.43 -10.98 5.31
N LYS A 76 10.82 -11.50 6.48
CA LYS A 76 9.94 -12.33 7.32
C LYS A 76 8.69 -11.56 7.77
N PRO A 77 7.51 -12.21 7.87
CA PRO A 77 6.28 -11.59 8.35
C PRO A 77 6.42 -10.83 9.67
N GLU A 78 7.18 -11.37 10.62
CA GLU A 78 7.38 -10.74 11.95
C GLU A 78 8.05 -9.36 11.87
N LYS A 79 8.83 -9.11 10.80
CA LYS A 79 9.50 -7.84 10.56
C LYS A 79 8.69 -6.87 9.69
N ARG A 80 7.55 -7.34 9.16
CA ARG A 80 6.61 -6.56 8.33
C ARG A 80 5.25 -6.43 8.99
N GLY A 81 5.23 -6.49 10.33
CA GLY A 81 4.03 -6.27 11.13
C GLY A 81 3.41 -4.92 10.81
N ILE A 82 2.10 -4.82 11.01
CA ILE A 82 1.36 -3.61 10.66
C ILE A 82 1.83 -2.37 11.42
N GLU A 83 2.31 -2.56 12.66
CA GLU A 83 2.97 -1.52 13.46
C GLU A 83 4.14 -0.83 12.74
N GLN A 84 4.83 -1.50 11.82
CA GLN A 84 5.94 -0.90 11.07
C GLN A 84 5.47 0.22 10.12
N LEU A 85 4.19 0.22 9.72
CA LEU A 85 3.62 1.31 8.91
C LEU A 85 3.60 2.64 9.67
N GLN A 86 3.70 2.64 11.00
CA GLN A 86 3.83 3.88 11.78
C GLN A 86 5.09 4.66 11.41
N GLN A 87 6.20 3.96 11.11
CA GLN A 87 7.43 4.60 10.66
C GLN A 87 7.22 5.30 9.31
N VAL A 88 6.48 4.66 8.40
CA VAL A 88 6.14 5.25 7.10
C VAL A 88 5.27 6.50 7.29
N ILE A 89 4.27 6.45 8.17
CA ILE A 89 3.41 7.61 8.48
C ILE A 89 4.26 8.77 8.98
N GLN A 90 5.24 8.53 9.87
CA GLN A 90 6.14 9.58 10.36
C GLN A 90 6.94 10.22 9.22
N VAL A 91 7.51 9.42 8.31
CA VAL A 91 8.24 9.95 7.16
C VAL A 91 7.34 10.78 6.25
N ILE A 92 6.10 10.35 6.01
CA ILE A 92 5.15 11.13 5.23
C ILE A 92 4.80 12.44 5.93
N ASP A 93 4.52 12.41 7.22
CA ASP A 93 4.17 13.59 8.01
C ASP A 93 5.36 14.60 8.05
N GLU A 94 6.61 14.11 8.10
CA GLU A 94 7.83 14.94 7.94
C GLU A 94 7.87 15.66 6.59
N ILE A 95 7.69 14.93 5.48
CA ILE A 95 7.70 15.51 4.11
C ILE A 95 6.59 16.55 3.95
N LEU A 96 5.39 16.25 4.45
CA LEU A 96 4.25 17.17 4.43
C LEU A 96 4.52 18.45 5.24
N SER A 97 5.24 18.34 6.36
CA SER A 97 5.54 19.49 7.23
C SER A 97 6.63 20.42 6.69
N ASN A 98 7.52 19.91 5.83
CA ASN A 98 8.65 20.65 5.27
C ASN A 98 8.36 21.35 3.93
N ASP A 99 7.10 21.36 3.48
CA ASP A 99 6.67 21.88 2.17
C ASP A 99 7.38 21.18 0.98
N GLU A 100 7.83 19.95 1.19
CA GLU A 100 8.50 19.09 0.19
C GLU A 100 7.48 18.28 -0.64
N SER A 101 6.23 18.75 -0.68
CA SER A 101 5.16 18.11 -1.44
C SER A 101 4.20 19.11 -2.05
N SER A 102 3.56 18.73 -3.15
CA SER A 102 2.70 19.60 -3.93
C SER A 102 1.44 18.89 -4.44
N TRP A 103 0.41 19.69 -4.70
CA TRP A 103 -0.79 19.24 -5.37
C TRP A 103 -0.48 18.87 -6.81
N SER A 104 -0.87 17.66 -7.23
CA SER A 104 -0.78 17.23 -8.62
C SER A 104 -2.17 17.18 -9.25
N ASP A 105 -2.24 17.51 -10.54
CA ASP A 105 -3.46 17.31 -11.32
C ASP A 105 -3.67 15.80 -11.49
N SER A 106 -4.86 15.31 -11.13
CA SER A 106 -5.24 13.91 -11.32
C SER A 106 -5.78 13.74 -12.74
N GLU A 107 -4.99 13.11 -13.61
CA GLU A 107 -5.40 12.77 -14.98
C GLU A 107 -6.55 11.74 -15.03
N GLU A 108 -6.80 11.06 -13.91
CA GLU A 108 -7.74 9.94 -13.80
C GLU A 108 -9.19 10.34 -14.11
N LEU A 109 -9.63 11.50 -13.63
CA LEU A 109 -10.99 11.97 -13.85
C LEU A 109 -11.19 12.71 -15.17
N GLY A 110 -10.13 13.01 -15.93
CA GLY A 110 -10.25 13.41 -17.33
C GLY A 110 -10.92 12.34 -18.20
N LEU A 111 -10.76 11.05 -17.83
CA LEU A 111 -11.39 9.92 -18.53
C LEU A 111 -12.82 9.66 -18.06
N LEU A 112 -13.15 9.92 -16.79
CA LEU A 112 -14.51 9.82 -16.25
C LEU A 112 -15.39 11.02 -16.62
N SER A 113 -14.85 12.24 -16.62
CA SER A 113 -15.51 13.45 -17.14
C SER A 113 -15.77 13.36 -18.64
N ARG A 114 -14.90 12.68 -19.40
CA ARG A 114 -15.18 12.38 -20.81
C ARG A 114 -16.36 11.41 -21.02
N ARG A 115 -16.73 10.61 -20.01
CA ARG A 115 -17.93 9.75 -20.03
C ARG A 115 -19.19 10.48 -19.56
N LEU A 116 -19.04 11.49 -18.71
CA LEU A 116 -20.13 12.35 -18.25
C LEU A 116 -20.27 13.49 -19.26
N SER A 117 -21.07 13.26 -20.29
CA SER A 117 -21.42 14.22 -21.33
C SER A 117 -21.70 15.62 -20.75
N ASN A 118 -20.71 16.51 -20.82
CA ASN A 118 -20.78 17.97 -20.97
C ASN A 118 -19.33 18.46 -21.05
N SER A 119 -19.07 19.42 -21.93
CA SER A 119 -17.75 19.88 -22.39
C SER A 119 -16.85 20.55 -21.35
N ASP A 120 -17.12 20.37 -20.05
CA ASP A 120 -16.37 21.00 -18.98
C ASP A 120 -15.35 20.00 -18.44
N THR A 121 -14.08 20.21 -18.80
CA THR A 121 -12.96 19.48 -18.22
C THR A 121 -12.79 19.92 -16.77
N VAL A 122 -13.36 19.15 -15.84
CA VAL A 122 -13.11 19.35 -14.41
C VAL A 122 -11.72 18.83 -14.08
N ASN A 123 -10.77 19.74 -13.86
CA ASN A 123 -9.46 19.38 -13.34
C ASN A 123 -9.59 19.09 -11.85
N LEU A 124 -9.46 17.81 -11.48
CA LEU A 124 -9.40 17.41 -10.08
C LEU A 124 -7.94 17.39 -9.64
N ARG A 125 -7.64 18.15 -8.59
CA ARG A 125 -6.33 18.14 -7.95
C ARG A 125 -6.37 17.22 -6.77
N GLN A 126 -5.36 16.37 -6.66
CA GLN A 126 -5.19 15.48 -5.53
C GLN A 126 -3.80 15.66 -4.95
N HIS A 127 -3.72 15.62 -3.62
CA HIS A 127 -2.46 15.50 -2.92
C HIS A 127 -2.18 14.01 -2.71
N GLN A 128 -1.47 13.38 -3.65
CA GLN A 128 -1.26 11.92 -3.68
C GLN A 128 -0.59 11.41 -2.41
N LEU A 129 0.39 12.15 -1.89
CA LEU A 129 1.07 11.81 -0.65
C LEU A 129 0.13 11.82 0.57
N LEU A 130 -0.82 12.76 0.61
CA LEU A 130 -1.79 12.86 1.70
C LEU A 130 -2.82 11.73 1.61
N ALA A 131 -3.25 11.40 0.38
CA ALA A 131 -4.13 10.26 0.15
C ALA A 131 -3.46 8.94 0.56
N LEU A 132 -2.16 8.76 0.25
CA LEU A 132 -1.37 7.61 0.70
C LEU A 132 -1.31 7.56 2.22
N ARG A 133 -0.98 8.68 2.88
CA ARG A 133 -0.93 8.78 4.35
C ARG A 133 -2.25 8.36 5.00
N GLN A 134 -3.36 8.89 4.49
CA GLN A 134 -4.70 8.56 5.00
C GLN A 134 -5.03 7.08 4.80
N HIS A 135 -4.63 6.52 3.66
CA HIS A 135 -4.84 5.10 3.37
C HIS A 135 -4.05 4.20 4.31
N ILE A 136 -2.76 4.47 4.50
CA ILE A 136 -1.89 3.72 5.42
C ILE A 136 -2.44 3.78 6.84
N GLN A 137 -2.87 4.96 7.30
CA GLN A 137 -3.51 5.11 8.61
C GLN A 137 -4.77 4.23 8.73
N TRP A 138 -5.63 4.27 7.72
CA TRP A 138 -6.84 3.46 7.71
C TRP A 138 -6.52 1.96 7.76
N VAL A 139 -5.48 1.50 7.06
CA VAL A 139 -5.00 0.11 7.13
C VAL A 139 -4.57 -0.23 8.55
N CYS A 140 -3.74 0.61 9.19
CA CYS A 140 -3.31 0.43 10.58
C CYS A 140 -4.51 0.30 11.52
N ASP A 141 -5.44 1.25 11.47
CA ASP A 141 -6.58 1.30 12.38
C ASP A 141 -7.54 0.13 12.17
N THR A 142 -7.71 -0.32 10.92
CA THR A 142 -8.64 -1.40 10.56
C THR A 142 -8.12 -2.76 11.03
N PHE A 143 -6.81 -3.02 10.89
CA PHE A 143 -6.25 -4.34 11.13
C PHE A 143 -5.46 -4.47 12.44
N VAL A 144 -5.35 -3.41 13.26
CA VAL A 144 -4.64 -3.44 14.57
C VAL A 144 -5.12 -4.54 15.52
N SER A 145 -6.39 -4.94 15.42
CA SER A 145 -7.00 -5.95 16.28
C SER A 145 -6.86 -7.38 15.76
N VAL A 146 -6.34 -7.57 14.54
CA VAL A 146 -6.20 -8.88 13.93
C VAL A 146 -4.83 -9.46 14.31
N PRO A 147 -4.78 -10.63 14.97
CA PRO A 147 -3.53 -11.21 15.43
C PRO A 147 -2.64 -11.63 14.26
N ASP A 148 -1.33 -11.43 14.43
CA ASP A 148 -0.26 -11.87 13.52
C ASP A 148 -0.40 -11.33 12.08
N VAL A 149 -1.03 -10.16 11.92
CA VAL A 149 -1.13 -9.49 10.63
C VAL A 149 0.21 -8.92 10.20
N ASN A 150 0.51 -9.09 8.92
CA ASN A 150 1.67 -8.53 8.27
C ASN A 150 1.31 -7.92 6.92
N VAL A 151 2.17 -7.05 6.42
CA VAL A 151 1.93 -6.29 5.19
C VAL A 151 3.03 -6.58 4.18
N SER A 152 2.66 -6.63 2.89
CA SER A 152 3.63 -6.63 1.80
C SER A 152 3.38 -5.49 0.84
N LEU A 153 4.45 -4.88 0.35
CA LEU A 153 4.43 -3.95 -0.77
C LEU A 153 5.41 -4.40 -1.86
N HIS A 154 5.00 -4.28 -3.12
CA HIS A 154 5.78 -4.58 -4.33
C HIS A 154 5.28 -3.72 -5.49
#